data_AF-A0A6J0V303-F1
#
_entry.id   AF-A0A6J0V303-F1
#
_cell.length_a   1.000
_cell.length_b   1.000
_cell.length_c   1.000
_cell.angle_alpha   90.00
_cell.angle_beta   90.00
_cell.angle_gamma   90.00
#
_symmetry.space_group_name_H-M   'P 1'
#
loop_
_entity.id
_entity.type
_entity.pdbx_description
1 polymer ?
#
loop_
_entity_poly.entity_id
_entity_poly.type
_entity_poly.pdbx_seq_one_letter_code
_entity_poly.pdbx_strand_id
1 'polypeptide(L)'
;MFIMWKLRHCQGLVLSPSYASSRYSSRTAGSATNSFKAKVVQFFNQHFHDLEDILAYSSIARNWKVKVKNRSYNKTRERYGKEVAAATFVLNLNGRVRCRGQKRWIHGRLKDLDICLEGIDVSGSIINFDGLENLASLKFLRYLDLSRCPSIDDWCLSRLGTLAGSLEELSLAGCHQVTEKGLACLCHLQNLKRLDVSDLPRVPYKGLVCILLEEMLPQCEIVGMDMTAWDEINQDPDAETHQDVEAHMASRSWRPT
;
A
#
# COMPACT_ATOMS: atom_id res chain seq x y z
N MET A 1 -3.60 1.27 -26.25
CA MET A 1 -4.56 1.26 -27.38
C MET A 1 -4.05 0.46 -28.59
N PHE A 2 -2.73 0.32 -28.79
CA PHE A 2 -2.14 -0.41 -29.92
C PHE A 2 -2.36 -1.94 -29.95
N ILE A 3 -2.42 -2.62 -28.79
CA ILE A 3 -2.55 -4.09 -28.76
C ILE A 3 -4.01 -4.56 -28.86
N MET A 4 -4.98 -3.79 -28.34
CA MET A 4 -6.40 -4.10 -28.56
C MET A 4 -6.84 -3.90 -30.03
N TRP A 5 -6.13 -3.06 -30.78
CA TRP A 5 -6.33 -2.90 -32.23
C TRP A 5 -5.83 -4.13 -33.01
N LYS A 6 -4.68 -4.72 -32.63
CA LYS A 6 -4.18 -5.97 -33.25
C LYS A 6 -5.02 -7.22 -32.90
N LEU A 7 -5.61 -7.28 -31.71
CA LEU A 7 -6.46 -8.43 -31.30
C LEU A 7 -7.84 -8.44 -31.98
N ARG A 8 -8.38 -7.29 -32.41
CA ARG A 8 -9.67 -7.20 -33.11
C ARG A 8 -9.61 -7.54 -34.61
N HIS A 9 -8.43 -7.50 -35.23
CA HIS A 9 -8.26 -7.79 -36.66
C HIS A 9 -7.94 -9.27 -36.99
N CYS A 10 -7.89 -10.16 -36.00
CA CYS A 10 -7.68 -11.60 -36.20
C CYS A 10 -8.98 -12.43 -36.17
N GLN A 11 -10.10 -11.89 -36.64
CA GLN A 11 -11.28 -12.69 -37.01
C GLN A 11 -11.26 -12.92 -38.53
N GLY A 12 -10.54 -13.95 -38.96
CA GLY A 12 -10.37 -14.29 -40.36
C GLY A 12 -9.68 -15.64 -40.56
N LEU A 13 -10.06 -16.65 -39.77
CA LEU A 13 -9.68 -18.04 -40.02
C LEU A 13 -10.67 -18.63 -41.03
N VAL A 14 -10.37 -18.46 -42.33
CA VAL A 14 -10.98 -19.29 -43.37
C VAL A 14 -10.24 -20.63 -43.37
N LEU A 15 -10.96 -21.66 -42.94
CA LEU A 15 -10.58 -23.07 -43.09
C LEU A 15 -10.48 -23.40 -44.58
N SER A 16 -9.41 -24.09 -44.98
CA SER A 16 -9.45 -24.99 -46.13
C SER A 16 -8.68 -26.29 -45.82
N PRO A 17 -9.18 -27.47 -46.25
CA PRO A 17 -8.66 -28.76 -45.80
C PRO A 17 -7.79 -29.47 -46.84
N SER A 18 -7.00 -30.43 -46.32
CA SER A 18 -6.41 -31.62 -46.97
C SER A 18 -5.21 -31.44 -47.93
N TYR A 19 -4.07 -32.10 -47.64
CA TYR A 19 -3.76 -33.46 -48.10
C TYR A 19 -2.54 -34.04 -47.36
N ALA A 20 -2.42 -35.37 -47.36
CA ALA A 20 -1.68 -36.21 -46.43
C ALA A 20 -0.22 -36.54 -46.81
N SER A 21 0.60 -36.88 -45.80
CA SER A 21 1.39 -38.14 -45.69
C SER A 21 2.23 -38.10 -44.38
N SER A 22 1.98 -38.98 -43.40
CA SER A 22 2.73 -40.22 -43.06
C SER A 22 4.24 -39.98 -42.83
N ARG A 23 4.93 -40.36 -41.75
CA ARG A 23 4.75 -41.37 -40.67
C ARG A 23 5.86 -41.11 -39.63
N TYR A 24 5.59 -41.19 -38.33
CA TYR A 24 6.26 -42.08 -37.36
C TYR A 24 5.77 -41.79 -35.92
N SER A 25 5.38 -42.88 -35.25
CA SER A 25 4.92 -42.95 -33.86
C SER A 25 6.05 -42.73 -32.86
N SER A 26 5.74 -42.11 -31.72
CA SER A 26 5.69 -42.82 -30.44
C SER A 26 5.17 -41.92 -29.32
N ARG A 27 4.17 -42.44 -28.60
CA ARG A 27 3.57 -41.87 -27.39
C ARG A 27 4.54 -41.90 -26.23
N THR A 28 4.63 -40.81 -25.48
CA THR A 28 4.75 -40.85 -24.02
C THR A 28 3.71 -39.89 -23.44
N ALA A 29 2.79 -40.46 -22.68
CA ALA A 29 1.80 -39.74 -21.92
C ALA A 29 2.49 -39.16 -20.68
N GLY A 30 2.35 -37.85 -20.47
CA GLY A 30 2.90 -37.18 -19.30
C GLY A 30 2.29 -35.79 -19.14
N SER A 31 1.25 -35.72 -18.31
CA SER A 31 0.69 -34.50 -17.69
C SER A 31 0.20 -33.41 -18.64
N ALA A 32 -1.12 -33.32 -18.81
CA ALA A 32 -1.81 -32.17 -19.38
C ALA A 32 -1.66 -30.94 -18.45
N THR A 33 -0.45 -30.39 -18.37
CA THR A 33 -0.27 -29.03 -17.88
C THR A 33 -0.91 -28.11 -18.91
N ASN A 34 -1.89 -27.35 -18.45
CA ASN A 34 -2.76 -26.47 -19.25
C ASN A 34 -2.03 -25.90 -20.50
N SER A 35 -2.45 -26.36 -21.69
CA SER A 35 -1.95 -25.92 -23.01
C SER A 35 -1.87 -24.40 -23.15
N PHE A 36 -2.72 -23.66 -22.43
CA PHE A 36 -2.69 -22.20 -22.37
C PHE A 36 -1.48 -21.64 -21.62
N LYS A 37 -1.11 -22.21 -20.45
CA LYS A 37 0.09 -21.78 -19.72
C LYS A 37 1.35 -22.07 -20.54
N ALA A 38 1.42 -23.23 -21.19
CA ALA A 38 2.53 -23.56 -22.08
C ALA A 38 2.61 -22.60 -23.28
N LYS A 39 1.47 -22.26 -23.91
CA LYS A 39 1.42 -21.29 -25.01
C LYS A 39 1.73 -19.86 -24.59
N VAL A 40 1.29 -19.44 -23.40
CA VAL A 40 1.62 -18.12 -22.84
C VAL A 40 3.10 -18.03 -22.51
N VAL A 41 3.66 -19.05 -21.85
CA VAL A 41 5.10 -19.14 -21.58
C VAL A 41 5.90 -19.15 -22.88
N GLN A 42 5.49 -19.93 -23.88
CA GLN A 42 6.16 -19.98 -25.18
C GLN A 42 6.06 -18.65 -25.95
N PHE A 43 4.92 -17.95 -25.85
CA PHE A 43 4.75 -16.61 -26.40
C PHE A 43 5.68 -15.60 -25.70
N PHE A 44 5.75 -15.62 -24.37
CA PHE A 44 6.66 -14.76 -23.62
C PHE A 44 8.13 -15.09 -23.96
N ASN A 45 8.47 -16.36 -24.08
CA ASN A 45 9.83 -16.83 -24.38
C ASN A 45 10.25 -16.59 -25.85
N GLN A 46 9.31 -16.31 -26.77
CA GLN A 46 9.60 -15.96 -28.16
C GLN A 46 9.56 -14.45 -28.45
N HIS A 47 8.91 -13.65 -27.59
CA HIS A 47 8.76 -12.20 -27.78
C HIS A 47 9.59 -11.36 -26.82
N PHE A 48 9.98 -11.92 -25.68
CA PHE A 48 10.70 -11.21 -24.63
C PHE A 48 11.95 -12.01 -24.28
N HIS A 49 13.04 -11.72 -25.00
CA HIS A 49 14.33 -12.36 -24.78
C HIS A 49 15.18 -11.61 -23.74
N ASP A 50 14.85 -10.35 -23.45
CA ASP A 50 15.54 -9.54 -22.43
C ASP A 50 14.73 -9.43 -21.14
N LEU A 51 15.43 -9.57 -20.01
CA LEU A 51 14.85 -9.36 -18.67
C LEU A 51 14.33 -7.93 -18.50
N GLU A 52 14.95 -6.95 -19.16
CA GLU A 52 14.52 -5.55 -19.17
C GLU A 52 13.12 -5.38 -19.76
N ASP A 53 12.78 -6.09 -20.84
CA ASP A 53 11.46 -6.00 -21.46
C ASP A 53 10.37 -6.69 -20.63
N ILE A 54 10.72 -7.77 -19.91
CA ILE A 54 9.79 -8.45 -18.98
C ILE A 54 9.53 -7.55 -17.75
N LEU A 55 10.57 -6.91 -17.21
CA LEU A 55 10.45 -5.94 -16.14
C LEU A 55 9.66 -4.70 -16.60
N ALA A 56 9.89 -4.22 -17.83
CA ALA A 56 9.12 -3.15 -18.45
C ALA A 56 7.65 -3.57 -18.64
N TYR A 57 7.37 -4.76 -19.13
CA TYR A 57 6.01 -5.27 -19.28
C TYR A 57 5.29 -5.40 -17.93
N SER A 58 5.96 -5.98 -16.92
CA SER A 58 5.40 -6.15 -15.58
C SER A 58 5.11 -4.81 -14.90
N SER A 59 5.99 -3.82 -15.08
CA SER A 59 5.81 -2.47 -14.56
C SER A 59 4.70 -1.72 -15.28
N ILE A 60 4.56 -1.86 -16.61
CA ILE A 60 3.43 -1.33 -17.39
C ILE A 60 2.12 -1.94 -16.93
N ALA A 61 2.06 -3.27 -16.75
CA ALA A 61 0.87 -3.97 -16.29
C ALA A 61 0.47 -3.55 -14.86
N ARG A 62 1.46 -3.44 -13.96
CA ARG A 62 1.27 -2.92 -12.59
C ARG A 62 0.73 -1.49 -12.61
N ASN A 63 1.36 -0.59 -13.36
CA ASN A 63 0.94 0.81 -13.47
C ASN A 63 -0.46 0.94 -14.08
N TRP A 64 -0.77 0.12 -15.10
CA TRP A 64 -2.11 0.06 -15.66
C TRP A 64 -3.15 -0.39 -14.64
N LYS A 65 -2.83 -1.42 -13.83
CA LYS A 65 -3.71 -1.87 -12.74
C LYS A 65 -3.95 -0.76 -11.71
N VAL A 66 -2.91 -0.04 -11.27
CA VAL A 66 -3.01 1.12 -10.37
C VAL A 66 -3.92 2.18 -10.99
N LYS A 67 -3.67 2.56 -12.24
CA LYS A 67 -4.45 3.57 -12.96
C LYS A 67 -5.92 3.17 -13.15
N VAL A 68 -6.21 1.89 -13.38
CA VAL A 68 -7.57 1.39 -13.55
C VAL A 68 -8.32 1.34 -12.22
N LYS A 69 -7.66 0.89 -11.15
CA LYS A 69 -8.28 0.78 -9.83
C LYS A 69 -8.54 2.13 -9.17
N ASN A 70 -7.70 3.13 -9.43
CA ASN A 70 -7.80 4.49 -8.88
C ASN A 70 -8.49 5.50 -9.81
N ARG A 71 -9.31 5.05 -10.76
CA ARG A 71 -10.08 5.98 -11.59
C ARG A 71 -11.08 6.77 -10.74
N SER A 72 -11.43 7.95 -11.21
CA SER A 72 -12.50 8.76 -10.62
C SER A 72 -13.86 8.07 -10.75
N TYR A 73 -14.62 8.06 -9.66
CA TYR A 73 -15.99 7.53 -9.56
C TYR A 73 -17.05 8.62 -9.78
N ASN A 74 -16.74 9.69 -10.54
CA ASN A 74 -17.67 10.81 -10.80
C ASN A 74 -19.06 10.37 -11.29
N LYS A 75 -19.12 9.42 -12.24
CA LYS A 75 -20.42 8.91 -12.75
C LYS A 75 -21.25 8.23 -11.65
N THR A 76 -20.60 7.43 -10.80
CA THR A 76 -21.26 6.76 -9.67
C THR A 76 -21.69 7.79 -8.62
N ARG A 77 -20.85 8.80 -8.39
CA ARG A 77 -21.11 9.91 -7.46
C ARG A 77 -22.32 10.73 -7.87
N GLU A 78 -22.48 11.03 -9.15
CA GLU A 78 -23.63 11.76 -9.69
C GLU A 78 -24.93 10.94 -9.55
N ARG A 79 -24.86 9.62 -9.71
CA ARG A 79 -26.05 8.76 -9.73
C ARG A 79 -26.51 8.30 -8.34
N TYR A 80 -25.57 7.95 -7.45
CA TYR A 80 -25.86 7.33 -6.16
C TYR A 80 -25.38 8.16 -4.96
N GLY A 81 -24.75 9.31 -5.22
CA GLY A 81 -24.15 10.12 -4.19
C GLY A 81 -22.70 9.74 -3.88
N LYS A 82 -22.03 10.66 -3.17
CA LYS A 82 -20.60 10.59 -2.85
C LYS A 82 -20.23 9.46 -1.90
N GLU A 83 -21.06 9.19 -0.89
CA GLU A 83 -20.80 8.16 0.12
C GLU A 83 -20.81 6.76 -0.54
N VAL A 84 -21.82 6.49 -1.37
CA VAL A 84 -21.95 5.23 -2.13
C VAL A 84 -20.82 5.06 -3.13
N ALA A 85 -20.44 6.13 -3.84
CA ALA A 85 -19.33 6.11 -4.78
C ALA A 85 -18.00 5.79 -4.09
N ALA A 86 -17.71 6.45 -2.96
CA ALA A 86 -16.51 6.20 -2.16
C ALA A 86 -16.51 4.79 -1.58
N ALA A 87 -17.63 4.31 -1.02
CA ALA A 87 -17.74 2.96 -0.50
C ALA A 87 -17.50 1.91 -1.59
N THR A 88 -18.11 2.09 -2.76
CA THR A 88 -17.91 1.19 -3.90
C THR A 88 -16.46 1.17 -4.36
N PHE A 89 -15.81 2.34 -4.39
CA PHE A 89 -14.39 2.46 -4.71
C PHE A 89 -13.51 1.71 -3.70
N VAL A 90 -13.70 1.93 -2.39
CA VAL A 90 -12.95 1.26 -1.32
C VAL A 90 -13.13 -0.26 -1.40
N LEU A 91 -14.37 -0.73 -1.57
CA LEU A 91 -14.66 -2.15 -1.70
C LEU A 91 -14.00 -2.77 -2.94
N ASN A 92 -13.92 -2.03 -4.05
CA ASN A 92 -13.21 -2.45 -5.26
C ASN A 92 -11.67 -2.50 -5.08
N LEU A 93 -11.12 -1.81 -4.09
CA LEU A 93 -9.74 -1.93 -3.64
C LEU A 93 -9.51 -3.08 -2.64
N ASN A 94 -10.53 -3.92 -2.42
CA ASN A 94 -10.52 -4.96 -1.38
C ASN A 94 -10.41 -4.39 0.04
N GLY A 95 -10.71 -3.10 0.21
CA GLY A 95 -10.77 -2.45 1.51
C GLY A 95 -12.09 -2.71 2.25
N ARG A 96 -12.21 -2.08 3.40
CA ARG A 96 -13.34 -2.18 4.33
C ARG A 96 -13.87 -0.78 4.63
N VAL A 97 -15.18 -0.69 4.82
CA VAL A 97 -15.85 0.55 5.19
C VAL A 97 -16.70 0.36 6.43
N ARG A 98 -16.84 1.40 7.24
CA ARG A 98 -17.66 1.43 8.44
C ARG A 98 -18.60 2.63 8.36
N CYS A 99 -19.89 2.37 8.54
CA CYS A 99 -20.90 3.42 8.54
C CYS A 99 -21.08 4.03 9.92
N ARG A 100 -21.62 5.25 9.96
CA ARG A 100 -21.82 6.02 11.19
C ARG A 100 -22.65 5.25 12.21
N GLY A 101 -22.14 5.16 13.44
CA GLY A 101 -22.83 4.45 14.54
C GLY A 101 -22.80 2.91 14.44
N GLN A 102 -22.22 2.35 13.38
CA GLN A 102 -22.03 0.91 13.26
C GLN A 102 -20.64 0.50 13.74
N LYS A 103 -20.56 -0.54 14.58
CA LYS A 103 -19.27 -1.12 15.00
C LYS A 103 -18.68 -2.08 13.97
N ARG A 104 -19.50 -2.64 13.09
CA ARG A 104 -19.10 -3.68 12.14
C ARG A 104 -18.51 -3.07 10.86
N TRP A 105 -17.38 -3.63 10.42
CA TRP A 105 -16.80 -3.33 9.12
C TRP A 105 -17.53 -4.09 8.01
N ILE A 106 -17.84 -3.38 6.93
CA ILE A 106 -18.44 -3.89 5.70
C ILE A 106 -17.32 -4.17 4.70
N HIS A 107 -17.36 -5.35 4.09
CA HIS A 107 -16.43 -5.79 3.06
C HIS A 107 -17.19 -6.50 1.93
N GLY A 108 -16.57 -6.63 0.77
CA GLY A 108 -17.19 -7.27 -0.41
C GLY A 108 -18.16 -6.35 -1.14
N ARG A 109 -19.44 -6.71 -1.23
CA ARG A 109 -20.44 -5.96 -2.03
C ARG A 109 -21.35 -5.13 -1.12
N LEU A 110 -21.52 -3.86 -1.48
CA LEU A 110 -22.46 -2.96 -0.80
C LEU A 110 -23.90 -3.44 -1.03
N LYS A 111 -24.68 -3.54 0.04
CA LYS A 111 -26.09 -3.97 0.01
C LYS A 111 -27.05 -2.78 0.15
N ASP A 112 -26.73 -1.85 1.05
CA ASP A 112 -27.54 -0.68 1.36
C ASP A 112 -27.02 0.56 0.65
N LEU A 113 -27.92 1.39 0.15
CA LEU A 113 -27.61 2.65 -0.55
C LEU A 113 -27.65 3.87 0.38
N ASP A 114 -28.26 3.75 1.56
CA ASP A 114 -28.26 4.79 2.57
C ASP A 114 -27.09 4.56 3.54
N ILE A 115 -25.94 5.15 3.21
CA ILE A 115 -24.71 5.01 3.97
C ILE A 115 -24.07 6.36 4.26
N CYS A 116 -23.56 6.51 5.47
CA CYS A 116 -22.75 7.64 5.90
C CYS A 116 -21.42 7.07 6.40
N LEU A 117 -20.33 7.28 5.67
CA LEU A 117 -19.04 6.68 6.00
C LEU A 117 -18.40 7.39 7.19
N GLU A 118 -17.99 6.60 8.19
CA GLU A 118 -17.27 7.06 9.37
C GLU A 118 -15.85 6.49 9.44
N GLY A 119 -15.64 5.26 8.95
CA GLY A 119 -14.33 4.63 8.90
C GLY A 119 -14.04 4.00 7.55
N ILE A 120 -12.82 4.16 7.07
CA ILE A 120 -12.31 3.52 5.86
C ILE A 120 -10.99 2.85 6.21
N ASP A 121 -10.87 1.59 5.78
CA ASP A 121 -9.63 0.85 5.84
C ASP A 121 -9.30 0.34 4.44
N VAL A 122 -8.19 0.84 3.90
CA VAL A 122 -7.62 0.43 2.62
C VAL A 122 -6.17 0.00 2.81
N SER A 123 -5.84 -0.49 4.00
CA SER A 123 -4.50 -1.00 4.33
C SER A 123 -4.03 -2.06 3.33
N GLY A 124 -2.76 -1.99 2.94
CA GLY A 124 -2.15 -2.87 1.94
C GLY A 124 -2.69 -2.71 0.51
N SER A 125 -3.57 -1.74 0.25
CA SER A 125 -4.13 -1.51 -1.08
C SER A 125 -3.21 -0.68 -1.97
N ILE A 126 -3.50 -0.68 -3.27
CA ILE A 126 -2.74 0.11 -4.26
C ILE A 126 -3.32 1.53 -4.47
N ILE A 127 -3.94 2.09 -3.44
CA ILE A 127 -4.49 3.45 -3.50
C ILE A 127 -3.38 4.47 -3.76
N ASN A 128 -3.66 5.45 -4.62
CA ASN A 128 -2.74 6.53 -4.97
C ASN A 128 -3.43 7.90 -4.85
N PHE A 129 -2.72 8.95 -5.26
CA PHE A 129 -3.21 10.33 -5.28
C PHE A 129 -4.59 10.50 -5.96
N ASP A 130 -4.75 9.97 -7.18
CA ASP A 130 -6.03 10.05 -7.92
C ASP A 130 -7.15 9.28 -7.19
N GLY A 131 -6.79 8.16 -6.56
CA GLY A 131 -7.72 7.34 -5.79
C GLY A 131 -8.26 8.05 -4.56
N LEU A 132 -7.41 8.81 -3.85
CA LEU A 132 -7.80 9.60 -2.68
C LEU A 132 -8.81 10.70 -3.03
N GLU A 133 -8.86 11.18 -4.27
CA GLU A 133 -9.86 12.16 -4.69
C GLU A 133 -11.30 11.61 -4.60
N ASN A 134 -11.48 10.29 -4.72
CA ASN A 134 -12.77 9.65 -4.50
C ASN A 134 -13.23 9.74 -3.03
N LEU A 135 -12.30 9.95 -2.09
CA LEU A 135 -12.57 10.07 -0.64
C LEU A 135 -12.67 11.54 -0.18
N ALA A 136 -12.10 12.48 -0.93
CA ALA A 136 -11.97 13.90 -0.55
C ALA A 136 -13.28 14.64 -0.22
N SER A 137 -14.44 14.09 -0.58
CA SER A 137 -15.75 14.73 -0.38
C SER A 137 -16.56 14.18 0.82
N LEU A 138 -15.99 13.23 1.56
CA LEU A 138 -16.61 12.60 2.72
C LEU A 138 -16.56 13.55 3.92
N LYS A 139 -17.73 13.92 4.45
CA LYS A 139 -17.86 14.94 5.51
C LYS A 139 -17.83 14.37 6.93
N PHE A 140 -18.01 13.06 7.07
CA PHE A 140 -18.14 12.40 8.37
C PHE A 140 -17.08 11.32 8.58
N LEU A 141 -16.06 11.29 7.70
CA LEU A 141 -14.98 10.32 7.80
C LEU A 141 -14.07 10.70 8.97
N ARG A 142 -14.04 9.84 9.98
CA ARG A 142 -13.26 10.01 11.22
C ARG A 142 -12.04 9.11 11.26
N TYR A 143 -12.11 7.92 10.66
CA TYR A 143 -11.02 6.95 10.65
C TYR A 143 -10.58 6.62 9.22
N LEU A 144 -9.28 6.70 8.96
CA LEU A 144 -8.68 6.32 7.68
C LEU A 144 -7.39 5.52 7.90
N ASP A 145 -7.39 4.25 7.49
CA ASP A 145 -6.20 3.41 7.49
C ASP A 145 -5.61 3.29 6.07
N LEU A 146 -4.41 3.85 5.89
CA LEU A 146 -3.59 3.77 4.68
C LEU A 146 -2.32 2.94 4.91
N SER A 147 -2.23 2.18 6.00
CA SER A 147 -1.02 1.43 6.34
C SER A 147 -0.60 0.48 5.22
N ARG A 148 0.71 0.32 5.03
CA ARG A 148 1.33 -0.58 4.05
C ARG A 148 0.86 -0.34 2.61
N CYS A 149 0.39 0.86 2.28
CA CYS A 149 -0.02 1.20 0.92
C CYS A 149 1.22 1.65 0.11
N PRO A 150 1.66 0.89 -0.91
CA PRO A 150 2.93 1.14 -1.58
C PRO A 150 2.92 2.36 -2.52
N SER A 151 1.74 2.94 -2.80
CA SER A 151 1.56 4.07 -3.72
C SER A 151 1.19 5.37 -3.00
N ILE A 152 1.25 5.39 -1.67
CA ILE A 152 1.08 6.60 -0.86
C ILE A 152 2.44 7.31 -0.72
N ASP A 153 2.49 8.55 -1.17
CA ASP A 153 3.65 9.44 -1.14
C ASP A 153 3.28 10.79 -0.51
N ASP A 154 4.24 11.72 -0.47
CA ASP A 154 4.04 13.06 0.11
C ASP A 154 2.93 13.86 -0.60
N TRP A 155 2.77 13.66 -1.91
CA TRP A 155 1.70 14.30 -2.68
C TRP A 155 0.33 13.79 -2.24
N CYS A 156 0.20 12.49 -1.95
CA CYS A 156 -1.02 11.92 -1.39
C CYS A 156 -1.38 12.57 -0.06
N LEU A 157 -0.41 12.85 0.82
CA LEU A 157 -0.66 13.47 2.12
C LEU A 157 -1.21 14.89 1.99
N SER A 158 -0.73 15.68 1.02
CA SER A 158 -1.31 17.00 0.74
C SER A 158 -2.82 16.95 0.41
N ARG A 159 -3.28 15.85 -0.20
CA ARG A 159 -4.69 15.64 -0.57
C ARG A 159 -5.57 15.38 0.65
N LEU A 160 -5.01 14.81 1.71
CA LEU A 160 -5.74 14.52 2.95
C LEU A 160 -6.24 15.79 3.64
N GLY A 161 -5.65 16.96 3.35
CA GLY A 161 -6.15 18.25 3.84
C GLY A 161 -7.62 18.53 3.49
N THR A 162 -8.16 17.90 2.45
CA THR A 162 -9.61 17.96 2.14
C THR A 162 -10.52 17.35 3.22
N LEU A 163 -9.96 16.46 4.05
CA LEU A 163 -10.63 15.78 5.17
C LEU A 163 -10.35 16.44 6.53
N ALA A 164 -9.67 17.60 6.55
CA ALA A 164 -9.29 18.31 7.77
C ALA A 164 -10.48 18.59 8.72
N GLY A 165 -11.68 18.77 8.18
CA GLY A 165 -12.88 19.06 8.95
C GLY A 165 -13.50 17.86 9.67
N SER A 166 -13.05 16.62 9.43
CA SER A 166 -13.69 15.43 10.02
C SER A 166 -12.74 14.32 10.48
N LEU A 167 -11.52 14.25 9.93
CA LEU A 167 -10.61 13.14 10.19
C LEU A 167 -10.02 13.23 11.62
N GLU A 168 -10.13 12.15 12.38
CA GLU A 168 -9.68 12.02 13.77
C GLU A 168 -8.57 10.99 13.94
N GLU A 169 -8.58 9.91 13.15
CA GLU A 169 -7.59 8.83 13.22
C GLU A 169 -7.04 8.54 11.82
N LEU A 170 -5.71 8.63 11.68
CA LEU A 170 -4.99 8.34 10.45
C LEU A 170 -3.87 7.35 10.73
N SER A 171 -3.78 6.31 9.92
CA SER A 171 -2.65 5.38 9.92
C SER A 171 -1.89 5.43 8.60
N LEU A 172 -0.60 5.73 8.69
CA LEU A 172 0.38 5.72 7.61
C LEU A 172 1.45 4.63 7.82
N ALA A 173 1.24 3.73 8.79
CA ALA A 173 2.25 2.76 9.20
C ALA A 173 2.76 1.90 8.02
N GLY A 174 4.07 1.76 7.86
CA GLY A 174 4.65 0.95 6.77
C GLY A 174 4.55 1.57 5.37
N CYS A 175 4.18 2.85 5.25
CA CYS A 175 4.16 3.55 3.96
C CYS A 175 5.58 3.96 3.53
N HIS A 176 6.20 3.13 2.69
CA HIS A 176 7.61 3.27 2.32
C HIS A 176 7.99 4.50 1.45
N GLN A 177 7.00 5.26 0.96
CA GLN A 177 7.21 6.42 0.08
C GLN A 177 6.99 7.76 0.78
N VAL A 178 6.48 7.75 2.01
CA VAL A 178 6.26 8.95 2.83
C VAL A 178 7.56 9.42 3.45
N THR A 179 7.82 10.73 3.39
CA THR A 179 8.99 11.40 3.97
C THR A 179 8.59 12.42 5.03
N GLU A 180 9.58 12.99 5.72
CA GLU A 180 9.37 14.09 6.67
C GLU A 180 8.66 15.30 6.04
N LYS A 181 8.87 15.54 4.73
CA LYS A 181 8.22 16.64 4.01
C LYS A 181 6.73 16.39 3.84
N GLY A 182 6.34 15.16 3.52
CA GLY A 182 4.94 14.76 3.42
C GLY A 182 4.24 14.82 4.78
N LEU A 183 4.91 14.39 5.84
CA LEU A 183 4.38 14.47 7.21
C LEU A 183 4.13 15.92 7.64
N ALA A 184 4.99 16.86 7.25
CA ALA A 184 4.76 18.29 7.47
C ALA A 184 3.50 18.82 6.76
N CYS A 185 2.98 18.17 5.70
CA CYS A 185 1.71 18.56 5.09
C CYS A 185 0.48 18.23 5.96
N LEU A 186 0.63 17.43 7.02
CA LEU A 186 -0.47 17.00 7.88
C LEU A 186 -0.92 18.09 8.88
N CYS A 187 -0.24 19.24 8.98
CA CYS A 187 -0.66 20.35 9.86
C CYS A 187 -2.07 20.87 9.60
N HIS A 188 -2.64 20.61 8.42
CA HIS A 188 -4.02 21.03 8.16
C HIS A 188 -5.06 20.17 8.89
N LEU A 189 -4.69 18.96 9.36
CA LEU A 189 -5.59 18.01 10.02
C LEU A 189 -5.77 18.32 11.52
N GLN A 190 -6.29 19.51 11.82
CA GLN A 190 -6.43 20.00 13.20
C GLN A 190 -7.41 19.20 14.08
N ASN A 191 -8.25 18.33 13.50
CA ASN A 191 -9.12 17.43 14.28
C ASN A 191 -8.49 16.06 14.57
N LEU A 192 -7.26 15.82 14.09
CA LEU A 192 -6.57 14.55 14.26
C LEU A 192 -6.21 14.33 15.73
N LYS A 193 -6.64 13.19 16.26
CA LYS A 193 -6.42 12.73 17.63
C LYS A 193 -5.41 11.61 17.71
N ARG A 194 -5.27 10.83 16.64
CA ARG A 194 -4.29 9.74 16.57
C ARG A 194 -3.67 9.64 15.19
N LEU A 195 -2.34 9.65 15.15
CA LEU A 195 -1.55 9.50 13.94
C LEU A 195 -0.56 8.36 14.13
N ASP A 196 -0.75 7.27 13.39
CA ASP A 196 0.20 6.15 13.37
C ASP A 196 1.17 6.32 12.20
N VAL A 197 2.45 6.53 12.53
CA VAL A 197 3.56 6.74 11.59
C VAL A 197 4.68 5.73 11.86
N SER A 198 4.30 4.55 12.35
CA SER A 198 5.21 3.43 12.58
C SER A 198 5.86 2.94 11.28
N ASP A 199 7.11 2.49 11.37
CA ASP A 199 7.81 1.83 10.25
C ASP A 199 7.82 2.66 8.95
N LEU A 200 8.25 3.92 9.04
CA LEU A 200 8.48 4.78 7.88
C LEU A 200 9.97 4.78 7.50
N PRO A 201 10.42 3.92 6.55
CA PRO A 201 11.84 3.73 6.26
C PRO A 201 12.53 4.95 5.63
N ARG A 202 11.75 5.90 5.09
CA ARG A 202 12.26 7.14 4.49
C ARG A 202 12.28 8.32 5.45
N VAL A 203 11.97 8.10 6.72
CA VAL A 203 12.05 9.13 7.77
C VAL A 203 13.29 8.86 8.63
N PRO A 204 14.42 9.53 8.36
CA PRO A 204 15.69 9.21 9.02
C PRO A 204 15.72 9.68 10.49
N TYR A 205 15.17 10.87 10.79
CA TYR A 205 15.25 11.49 12.10
C TYR A 205 13.90 11.48 12.81
N LYS A 206 13.48 10.30 13.28
CA LYS A 206 12.17 10.10 13.94
C LYS A 206 11.91 11.06 15.09
N GLY A 207 12.90 11.31 15.96
CA GLY A 207 12.77 12.23 17.09
C GLY A 207 12.49 13.68 16.68
N LEU A 208 13.17 14.20 15.65
CA LEU A 208 12.92 15.56 15.14
C LEU A 208 11.53 15.67 14.49
N VAL A 209 11.11 14.63 13.77
CA VAL A 209 9.79 14.56 13.17
C VAL A 209 8.69 14.44 14.22
N CYS A 210 8.93 13.72 15.32
CA CYS A 210 8.01 13.65 16.45
C CYS A 210 7.75 15.03 17.04
N ILE A 211 8.82 15.77 17.38
CA ILE A 211 8.73 17.14 17.91
C ILE A 211 7.98 18.04 16.91
N LEU A 212 8.30 17.96 15.62
CA LEU A 212 7.60 18.72 14.57
C LEU A 212 6.09 18.41 14.54
N LEU A 213 5.72 17.13 14.60
CA LEU A 213 4.33 16.70 14.55
C LEU A 213 3.56 17.09 15.82
N GLU A 214 4.18 16.98 17.00
CA GLU A 214 3.62 17.42 18.27
C GLU A 214 3.34 18.93 18.29
N GLU A 215 4.25 19.74 17.75
CA GLU A 215 4.06 21.19 17.62
C GLU A 215 2.95 21.54 16.62
N MET A 216 2.85 20.81 15.51
CA MET A 216 1.85 21.07 14.46
C MET A 216 0.45 20.55 14.80
N LEU A 217 0.36 19.50 15.64
CA LEU A 217 -0.84 18.77 16.02
C LEU A 217 -0.85 18.48 17.54
N PRO A 218 -0.99 19.49 18.40
CA PRO A 218 -0.76 19.35 19.85
C PRO A 218 -1.78 18.45 20.57
N GLN A 219 -2.95 18.23 19.97
CA GLN A 219 -3.99 17.32 20.46
C GLN A 219 -3.88 15.88 19.90
N CYS A 220 -2.87 15.60 19.08
CA CYS A 220 -2.73 14.33 18.37
C CYS A 220 -1.73 13.41 19.07
N GLU A 221 -2.17 12.20 19.40
CA GLU A 221 -1.30 11.11 19.83
C GLU A 221 -0.50 10.59 18.62
N ILE A 222 0.82 10.80 18.63
CA ILE A 222 1.73 10.30 17.61
C ILE A 222 2.24 8.92 18.03
N VAL A 223 2.09 7.92 17.17
CA VAL A 223 2.48 6.53 17.43
C VAL A 223 3.58 6.10 16.46
N GLY A 224 4.58 5.35 16.97
CA GLY A 224 5.60 4.71 16.13
C GLY A 224 6.86 5.54 15.86
N MET A 225 6.98 6.68 16.54
CA MET A 225 8.16 7.56 16.50
C MET A 225 9.06 7.42 17.74
N ASP A 226 8.76 6.49 18.62
CA ASP A 226 9.50 6.27 19.87
C ASP A 226 10.99 6.00 19.61
N MET A 227 11.84 6.63 20.42
CA MET A 227 13.30 6.49 20.36
C MET A 227 13.83 5.15 20.89
N THR A 228 12.95 4.23 21.29
CA THR A 228 13.29 2.95 21.94
C THR A 228 14.09 1.99 21.06
N ALA A 229 14.24 2.27 19.76
CA ALA A 229 15.20 1.56 18.92
C ALA A 229 16.66 1.66 19.45
N TRP A 230 17.00 2.69 20.24
CA TRP A 230 18.29 2.74 20.94
C TRP A 230 18.33 1.87 22.21
N ASP A 231 17.18 1.58 22.83
CA ASP A 231 17.08 0.72 24.01
C ASP A 231 17.21 -0.77 23.66
N GLU A 232 16.88 -1.15 22.41
CA GLU A 232 17.09 -2.50 21.90
C GLU A 232 18.54 -2.76 21.45
N ILE A 233 19.26 -1.71 21.04
CA ILE A 233 20.69 -1.81 20.64
C ILE A 233 21.61 -1.81 21.88
N ASN A 234 21.21 -1.15 22.97
CA ASN A 234 21.99 -1.10 24.21
C ASN A 234 21.68 -2.25 25.20
N GLN A 235 20.85 -3.21 24.82
CA GLN A 235 20.73 -4.49 25.54
C GLN A 235 21.76 -5.49 25.00
N ASP A 236 23.03 -5.12 25.08
CA ASP A 236 24.11 -6.10 25.01
C ASP A 236 24.20 -6.78 26.39
N PRO A 237 23.88 -8.08 26.54
CA PRO A 237 23.98 -8.78 27.82
C PRO A 237 25.42 -8.88 28.33
N ASP A 238 26.43 -8.53 27.52
CA ASP A 238 27.85 -8.62 27.84
C ASP A 238 28.51 -7.26 28.18
N ALA A 239 27.74 -6.20 28.39
CA ALA A 239 28.27 -4.93 28.87
C ALA A 239 28.76 -5.08 30.33
N GLU A 240 30.06 -5.40 30.50
CA GLU A 240 30.75 -5.49 31.79
C GLU A 240 30.38 -4.28 32.66
N THR A 241 29.83 -4.56 33.85
CA THR A 241 29.43 -3.51 34.76
C THR A 241 30.67 -2.80 35.30
N HIS A 242 30.57 -1.49 35.55
CA HIS A 242 31.67 -0.69 36.14
C HIS A 242 32.25 -1.26 37.45
N GLN A 243 31.52 -2.14 38.14
CA GLN A 243 31.97 -2.85 39.34
C GLN A 243 32.99 -3.97 39.05
N ASP A 244 32.92 -4.61 37.88
CA ASP A 244 33.83 -5.71 37.50
C ASP A 244 35.23 -5.16 37.13
N VAL A 245 35.27 -3.97 36.53
CA VAL A 245 36.52 -3.27 36.20
C VAL A 245 37.26 -2.78 37.46
N GLU A 246 36.52 -2.28 38.47
CA GLU A 246 37.10 -1.91 39.77
C GLU A 246 37.62 -3.12 40.56
N ALA A 247 36.90 -4.24 40.53
CA ALA A 247 37.35 -5.50 41.15
C ALA A 247 38.62 -6.05 40.48
N HIS A 248 38.73 -5.95 39.15
CA HIS A 248 39.92 -6.35 38.41
C HIS A 248 41.13 -5.44 38.70
N MET A 249 40.93 -4.13 38.82
CA MET A 249 41.99 -3.18 39.19
C MET A 249 42.43 -3.33 40.65
N ALA A 250 41.51 -3.63 41.56
CA ALA A 250 41.82 -3.88 42.97
C ALA A 250 42.60 -5.18 43.20
N SER A 251 42.45 -6.19 42.33
CA SER A 251 43.18 -7.46 42.41
C SER A 251 44.66 -7.35 41.98
N ARG A 252 45.04 -6.26 41.31
CA ARG A 252 46.39 -6.03 40.75
C ARG A 252 47.29 -5.14 41.60
N SER A 253 46.80 -4.57 42.71
CA SER A 253 47.62 -3.76 43.61
C SER A 253 47.93 -4.48 44.93
N TRP A 254 49.22 -4.50 45.25
CA TRP A 254 49.88 -4.90 46.50
C TRP A 254 50.31 -6.38 46.69
N ARG A 255 51.60 -6.63 46.38
CA ARG A 255 52.46 -7.48 47.23
C ARG A 255 53.65 -6.62 47.68
N PRO A 256 53.83 -6.34 48.98
CA PRO A 256 55.07 -5.73 49.47
C PRO A 256 56.16 -6.81 49.53
N THR A 257 57.36 -6.44 49.05
CA THR A 257 58.63 -7.16 49.29
C THR A 257 59.11 -6.99 50.72
#